data_AF-A0A7T4YHR2-F1
#
_entry.id   AF-A0A7T4YHR2-F1
#
_cell.length_a   1.000
_cell.length_b   1.000
_cell.length_c   1.000
_cell.angle_alpha   90.00
_cell.angle_beta   90.00
_cell.angle_gamma   90.00
#
_symmetry.space_group_name_H-M   'P 1'
#
loop_
_entity.id
_entity.type
_entity.pdbx_description
1 polymer ?
#
loop_
_entity_poly.entity_id
_entity_poly.type
_entity_poly.pdbx_seq_one_letter_code
_entity_poly.pdbx_strand_id
1 'polypeptide(L)'
;MLSSTKCLKLSSFITITTAITFLTAPTPVLAESITGSASTTSFWRPRTPENSGTHYQRENYVTVYLGHSETGDRNDADILYTDATRVGFTAEENDIFQIGQYEYTNGLSTVDGTAPGSLDFRTNIYIDGERNRFIHQVYIDNNEAGGGDTFSILTEDAANVNQVYTSGDTNYVLEFLGFGTSPGDISSTLVTDVIGTTTEFSAYGRFVSVDNYLATIEAQAASNGLAVPTPTAAALGLSALALVFLRRRKHIRPH
;
A
#
# COMPACT_ATOMS: atom_id res chain seq x y z
N MET A 1 46.27 -76.95 38.29
CA MET A 1 46.53 -76.34 36.97
C MET A 1 45.49 -75.25 36.76
N LEU A 2 45.93 -74.00 36.77
CA LEU A 2 45.07 -72.81 36.81
C LEU A 2 44.74 -72.32 35.39
N SER A 3 43.48 -71.93 35.23
CA SER A 3 42.82 -71.40 34.05
C SER A 3 43.48 -70.11 33.52
N SER A 4 43.69 -70.03 32.21
CA SER A 4 44.12 -68.82 31.51
C SER A 4 42.96 -68.30 30.67
N THR A 5 42.35 -67.20 31.12
CA THR A 5 41.33 -66.43 30.41
C THR A 5 41.99 -65.56 29.34
N LYS A 6 41.71 -65.83 28.06
CA LYS A 6 41.99 -64.89 26.97
C LYS A 6 40.82 -63.92 26.84
N CYS A 7 41.11 -62.64 27.03
CA CYS A 7 40.18 -61.53 26.88
C CYS A 7 40.05 -61.18 25.39
N LEU A 8 38.86 -61.37 24.79
CA LEU A 8 38.56 -60.87 23.45
C LEU A 8 38.16 -59.39 23.54
N LYS A 9 38.97 -58.51 22.94
CA LYS A 9 38.59 -57.11 22.67
C LYS A 9 37.67 -57.09 21.43
N LEU A 10 36.36 -56.89 21.64
CA LEU A 10 35.49 -56.40 20.57
C LEU A 10 35.72 -54.89 20.41
N SER A 11 36.16 -54.47 19.22
CA SER A 11 36.15 -53.07 18.80
C SER A 11 34.92 -52.86 17.92
N SER A 12 33.87 -52.32 18.52
CA SER A 12 32.67 -51.91 17.78
C SER A 12 32.94 -50.54 17.14
N PHE A 13 33.14 -50.52 15.82
CA PHE A 13 33.09 -49.28 15.05
C PHE A 13 31.62 -48.94 14.80
N ILE A 14 31.11 -47.89 15.47
CA ILE A 14 29.81 -47.30 15.16
C ILE A 14 29.99 -46.41 13.94
N THR A 15 29.49 -46.84 12.79
CA THR A 15 29.43 -46.00 11.59
C THR A 15 28.23 -45.08 11.72
N ILE A 16 28.48 -43.79 12.02
CA ILE A 16 27.44 -42.75 11.98
C ILE A 16 27.23 -42.39 10.51
N THR A 17 26.16 -42.88 9.91
CA THR A 17 25.74 -42.47 8.56
C THR A 17 25.05 -41.11 8.68
N THR A 18 25.79 -40.03 8.45
CA THR A 18 25.22 -38.69 8.36
C THR A 18 24.35 -38.63 7.09
N ALA A 19 23.04 -38.68 7.25
CA ALA A 19 22.12 -38.39 6.17
C ALA A 19 22.23 -36.90 5.84
N ILE A 20 22.96 -36.57 4.76
CA ILE A 20 22.97 -35.24 4.18
C ILE A 20 21.62 -35.07 3.49
N THR A 21 20.64 -34.55 4.22
CA THR A 21 19.45 -33.95 3.63
C THR A 21 19.93 -32.74 2.84
N PHE A 22 20.06 -32.91 1.53
CA PHE A 22 20.18 -31.78 0.62
C PHE A 22 18.91 -30.95 0.77
N LEU A 23 18.99 -29.81 1.47
CA LEU A 23 18.02 -28.74 1.29
C LEU A 23 18.14 -28.34 -0.17
N THR A 24 17.22 -28.83 -0.99
CA THR A 24 16.99 -28.22 -2.30
C THR A 24 16.69 -26.76 -2.03
N ALA A 25 17.53 -25.86 -2.53
CA ALA A 25 17.21 -24.44 -2.57
C ALA A 25 15.80 -24.31 -3.15
N PRO A 26 14.92 -23.48 -2.57
CA PRO A 26 13.63 -23.23 -3.18
C PRO A 26 13.90 -22.84 -4.63
N THR A 27 13.31 -23.59 -5.57
CA THR A 27 13.27 -23.18 -6.97
C THR A 27 12.75 -21.75 -6.96
N PRO A 28 13.43 -20.78 -7.60
CA PRO A 28 12.89 -19.43 -7.69
C PRO A 28 11.49 -19.57 -8.27
N VAL A 29 10.48 -19.25 -7.47
CA VAL A 29 9.13 -19.08 -7.95
C VAL A 29 9.25 -17.98 -8.98
N LEU A 30 9.02 -18.30 -10.25
CA LEU A 30 8.92 -17.27 -11.28
C LEU A 30 7.83 -16.31 -10.78
N ALA A 31 8.20 -15.05 -10.57
CA ALA A 31 7.26 -14.06 -10.11
C ALA A 31 6.08 -14.04 -11.08
N GLU A 32 4.86 -14.19 -10.56
CA GLU A 32 3.67 -14.20 -11.38
C GLU A 32 3.46 -12.79 -11.94
N SER A 33 3.47 -12.67 -13.27
CA SER A 33 3.24 -11.39 -13.94
C SER A 33 1.74 -11.09 -14.01
N ILE A 34 1.32 -9.98 -13.43
CA ILE A 34 -0.06 -9.49 -13.47
C ILE A 34 -0.19 -8.55 -14.67
N THR A 35 -1.10 -8.86 -15.61
CA THR A 35 -1.35 -8.02 -16.79
C THR A 35 -2.74 -7.40 -16.73
N GLY A 36 -2.83 -6.09 -16.97
CA GLY A 36 -4.09 -5.38 -16.85
C GLY A 36 -4.05 -3.99 -17.46
N SER A 37 -5.02 -3.16 -17.04
CA SER A 37 -5.02 -1.74 -17.34
C SER A 37 -5.62 -0.91 -16.22
N ALA A 38 -5.18 0.33 -16.08
CA ALA A 38 -5.67 1.28 -15.10
C ALA A 38 -6.28 2.51 -15.78
N SER A 39 -7.24 3.15 -15.13
CA SER A 39 -7.85 4.40 -15.60
C SER A 39 -8.46 5.14 -14.41
N THR A 40 -8.00 6.37 -14.18
CA THR A 40 -8.67 7.28 -13.25
C THR A 40 -9.89 7.87 -13.91
N THR A 41 -11.02 7.83 -13.20
CA THR A 41 -12.33 8.10 -13.82
C THR A 41 -13.14 9.15 -13.10
N SER A 42 -12.74 9.55 -11.89
CA SER A 42 -13.39 10.65 -11.18
C SER A 42 -12.68 11.08 -9.93
N PHE A 43 -12.90 12.34 -9.57
CA PHE A 43 -12.47 12.96 -8.34
C PHE A 43 -13.69 13.33 -7.50
N TRP A 44 -13.63 13.17 -6.19
CA TRP A 44 -14.74 13.50 -5.29
C TRP A 44 -14.20 14.22 -4.08
N ARG A 45 -14.93 15.19 -3.55
CA ARG A 45 -14.61 15.72 -2.23
C ARG A 45 -14.92 14.64 -1.18
N PRO A 46 -13.97 14.27 -0.29
CA PRO A 46 -14.26 13.39 0.83
C PRO A 46 -15.42 13.95 1.65
N ARG A 47 -16.31 13.09 2.14
CA ARG A 47 -17.45 13.49 2.97
C ARG A 47 -17.07 13.75 4.43
N THR A 48 -15.84 14.17 4.68
CA THR A 48 -15.32 14.42 6.03
C THR A 48 -15.59 15.88 6.43
N PRO A 49 -15.92 16.15 7.70
CA PRO A 49 -16.21 17.52 8.17
C PRO A 49 -15.02 18.50 8.08
N GLU A 50 -13.80 17.98 7.98
CA GLU A 50 -12.54 18.73 8.10
C GLU A 50 -12.06 19.35 6.79
N ASN A 51 -12.73 19.08 5.66
CA ASN A 51 -12.34 19.65 4.38
C ASN A 51 -12.77 21.14 4.34
N SER A 52 -11.81 22.06 4.51
CA SER A 52 -12.02 23.49 4.77
C SER A 52 -12.63 24.28 3.60
N GLY A 53 -12.31 23.92 2.36
CA GLY A 53 -12.86 24.56 1.17
C GLY A 53 -14.20 23.99 0.72
N THR A 54 -15.12 24.87 0.33
CA THR A 54 -16.49 24.50 -0.08
C THR A 54 -16.72 24.59 -1.58
N HIS A 55 -15.79 25.18 -2.32
CA HIS A 55 -15.95 25.46 -3.73
C HIS A 55 -15.29 24.37 -4.57
N TYR A 56 -16.15 23.44 -4.98
CA TYR A 56 -15.83 22.31 -5.82
C TYR A 56 -16.91 22.24 -6.90
N GLN A 57 -16.52 22.41 -8.16
CA GLN A 57 -17.43 22.27 -9.28
C GLN A 57 -16.92 21.23 -10.26
N ARG A 58 -17.70 20.17 -10.41
CA ARG A 58 -17.44 19.16 -11.43
C ARG A 58 -18.07 19.59 -12.75
N GLU A 59 -17.27 19.61 -13.83
CA GLU A 59 -17.81 19.76 -15.18
C GLU A 59 -18.32 18.43 -15.72
N ASN A 60 -17.50 17.41 -15.57
CA ASN A 60 -17.76 16.06 -16.05
C ASN A 60 -17.01 15.06 -15.14
N TYR A 61 -17.04 13.77 -15.43
CA TYR A 61 -16.39 12.79 -14.56
C TYR A 61 -14.87 12.92 -14.48
N VAL A 62 -14.20 13.61 -15.42
CA VAL A 62 -12.74 13.71 -15.54
C VAL A 62 -12.18 15.11 -15.36
N THR A 63 -13.01 16.15 -15.19
CA THR A 63 -12.60 17.55 -15.01
C THR A 63 -13.28 18.15 -13.79
N VAL A 64 -12.49 18.75 -12.90
CA VAL A 64 -12.99 19.50 -11.73
C VAL A 64 -12.34 20.86 -11.64
N TYR A 65 -13.15 21.85 -11.31
CA TYR A 65 -12.74 23.18 -10.91
C TYR A 65 -12.67 23.24 -9.39
N LEU A 66 -11.55 23.71 -8.88
CA LEU A 66 -11.27 23.82 -7.46
C LEU A 66 -11.18 25.30 -7.09
N GLY A 67 -11.89 25.68 -6.04
CA GLY A 67 -11.97 27.05 -5.58
C GLY A 67 -12.94 27.93 -6.37
N HIS A 68 -13.07 29.17 -5.91
CA HIS A 68 -13.75 30.26 -6.60
C HIS A 68 -12.73 31.19 -7.22
N SER A 69 -13.06 31.83 -8.34
CA SER A 69 -12.27 32.93 -8.88
C SER A 69 -12.84 34.29 -8.46
N GLU A 70 -11.98 35.30 -8.31
CA GLU A 70 -12.41 36.68 -8.02
C GLU A 70 -13.33 37.25 -9.11
N THR A 71 -13.11 36.85 -10.36
CA THR A 71 -13.85 37.32 -11.55
C THR A 71 -15.16 36.57 -11.77
N GLY A 72 -15.31 35.39 -11.16
CA GLY A 72 -16.38 34.44 -11.45
C GLY A 72 -16.20 33.66 -12.76
N ASP A 73 -15.11 33.88 -13.51
CA ASP A 73 -14.75 33.07 -14.68
C ASP A 73 -14.10 31.76 -14.21
N ARG A 74 -14.55 30.63 -14.76
CA ARG A 74 -14.02 29.31 -14.42
C ARG A 74 -12.62 29.08 -14.97
N ASN A 75 -12.23 29.77 -16.03
CA ASN A 75 -10.88 29.65 -16.59
C ASN A 75 -9.81 30.25 -15.65
N ASP A 76 -10.23 31.09 -14.71
CA ASP A 76 -9.35 31.70 -13.72
C ASP A 76 -9.24 30.87 -12.42
N ALA A 77 -10.01 29.78 -12.30
CA ALA A 77 -9.97 28.85 -11.16
C ALA A 77 -8.93 27.74 -11.40
N ASP A 78 -8.58 27.01 -10.35
CA ASP A 78 -7.73 25.84 -10.47
C ASP A 78 -8.48 24.71 -11.16
N ILE A 79 -7.82 24.01 -12.09
CA ILE A 79 -8.45 22.97 -12.91
C ILE A 79 -7.65 21.68 -12.76
N LEU A 80 -8.28 20.65 -12.22
CA LEU A 80 -7.74 19.29 -12.22
C LEU A 80 -8.47 18.44 -13.26
N TYR A 81 -7.69 17.85 -14.15
CA TYR A 81 -8.14 16.95 -15.20
C TYR A 81 -7.44 15.58 -15.09
N THR A 82 -8.12 14.52 -15.53
CA THR A 82 -7.52 13.20 -15.73
C THR A 82 -7.88 12.64 -17.09
N ASP A 83 -6.92 12.02 -17.77
CA ASP A 83 -7.25 11.22 -18.95
C ASP A 83 -7.89 9.89 -18.50
N ALA A 84 -9.15 9.66 -18.89
CA ALA A 84 -9.84 8.40 -18.63
C ALA A 84 -9.40 7.24 -19.55
N THR A 85 -8.46 7.48 -20.47
CA THR A 85 -7.86 6.43 -21.29
C THR A 85 -7.25 5.34 -20.41
N ARG A 86 -7.42 4.08 -20.83
CA ARG A 86 -6.85 2.94 -20.11
C ARG A 86 -5.37 2.81 -20.43
N VAL A 87 -4.52 2.95 -19.42
CA VAL A 87 -3.08 2.68 -19.51
C VAL A 87 -2.86 1.20 -19.23
N GLY A 88 -2.32 0.46 -20.20
CA GLY A 88 -2.00 -0.96 -20.04
C GLY A 88 -0.74 -1.16 -19.19
N PHE A 89 -0.70 -2.25 -18.43
CA PHE A 89 0.49 -2.64 -17.65
C PHE A 89 0.69 -4.15 -17.66
N THR A 90 1.96 -4.54 -17.47
CA THR A 90 2.38 -5.88 -17.06
C THR A 90 3.38 -5.67 -15.93
N ALA A 91 3.08 -6.19 -14.74
CA ALA A 91 3.84 -5.94 -13.52
C ALA A 91 4.01 -7.25 -12.74
N GLU A 92 5.23 -7.53 -12.30
CA GLU A 92 5.51 -8.53 -11.27
C GLU A 92 5.21 -7.95 -9.88
N GLU A 93 5.34 -8.78 -8.84
CA GLU A 93 5.24 -8.29 -7.47
C GLU A 93 6.31 -7.23 -7.19
N ASN A 94 5.90 -6.10 -6.60
CA ASN A 94 6.68 -4.89 -6.34
C ASN A 94 7.08 -4.07 -7.56
N ASP A 95 6.71 -4.48 -8.78
CA ASP A 95 6.89 -3.64 -9.95
C ASP A 95 5.98 -2.41 -9.87
N ILE A 96 6.56 -1.28 -10.24
CA ILE A 96 5.87 0.00 -10.27
C ILE A 96 5.21 0.16 -11.63
N PHE A 97 3.94 0.53 -11.63
CA PHE A 97 3.21 0.87 -12.84
C PHE A 97 2.31 2.10 -12.64
N GLN A 98 2.00 2.75 -13.75
CA GLN A 98 1.13 3.92 -13.76
C GLN A 98 -0.33 3.50 -13.54
N ILE A 99 -1.00 4.17 -12.61
CA ILE A 99 -2.41 3.93 -12.29
C ILE A 99 -3.32 5.08 -12.74
N GLY A 100 -2.76 6.25 -13.06
CA GLY A 100 -3.49 7.39 -13.61
C GLY A 100 -2.58 8.48 -14.17
N GLN A 101 -3.16 9.34 -15.00
CA GLN A 101 -2.52 10.54 -15.54
C GLN A 101 -3.39 11.76 -15.25
N TYR A 102 -2.74 12.86 -14.90
CA TYR A 102 -3.38 14.10 -14.48
C TYR A 102 -2.75 15.30 -15.14
N GLU A 103 -3.58 16.31 -15.29
CA GLU A 103 -3.19 17.66 -15.66
C GLU A 103 -3.78 18.59 -14.61
N TYR A 104 -2.93 19.46 -14.04
CA TYR A 104 -3.37 20.48 -13.09
C TYR A 104 -2.97 21.86 -13.59
N THR A 105 -3.95 22.74 -13.73
CA THR A 105 -3.72 24.14 -14.06
C THR A 105 -3.95 24.98 -12.81
N ASN A 106 -2.92 25.70 -12.38
CA ASN A 106 -3.04 26.72 -11.33
C ASN A 106 -3.80 27.92 -11.92
N GLY A 107 -4.96 28.25 -11.35
CA GLY A 107 -5.83 29.30 -11.85
C GLY A 107 -5.25 30.70 -11.67
N LEU A 108 -5.56 31.63 -12.56
CA LEU A 108 -5.01 33.00 -12.52
C LEU A 108 -5.53 33.86 -11.36
N SER A 109 -6.66 33.49 -10.74
CA SER A 109 -7.30 34.29 -9.70
C SER A 109 -8.12 33.46 -8.73
N THR A 110 -7.68 32.22 -8.45
CA THR A 110 -8.30 31.37 -7.43
C THR A 110 -8.19 32.05 -6.06
N VAL A 111 -9.34 32.21 -5.39
CA VAL A 111 -9.43 32.81 -4.06
C VAL A 111 -8.94 31.80 -3.02
N ASP A 112 -8.02 32.24 -2.19
CA ASP A 112 -7.44 31.43 -1.14
C ASP A 112 -8.48 30.86 -0.15
N GLY A 113 -8.22 29.64 0.33
CA GLY A 113 -9.07 28.90 1.27
C GLY A 113 -10.39 28.40 0.70
N THR A 114 -10.66 28.62 -0.60
CA THR A 114 -11.93 28.22 -1.22
C THR A 114 -11.90 26.82 -1.82
N ALA A 115 -10.74 26.36 -2.28
CA ALA A 115 -10.51 25.02 -2.81
C ALA A 115 -10.50 23.96 -1.68
N PRO A 116 -11.00 22.74 -1.95
CA PRO A 116 -11.01 21.68 -0.95
C PRO A 116 -9.58 21.23 -0.63
N GLY A 117 -9.24 21.10 0.66
CA GLY A 117 -7.91 20.65 1.11
C GLY A 117 -7.64 19.16 0.88
N SER A 118 -8.60 18.42 0.32
CA SER A 118 -8.40 17.03 -0.13
C SER A 118 -9.46 16.58 -1.15
N LEU A 119 -9.08 15.58 -1.95
CA LEU A 119 -9.89 14.92 -2.96
C LEU A 119 -9.67 13.39 -2.92
N ASP A 120 -10.75 12.63 -3.09
CA ASP A 120 -10.74 11.20 -3.36
C ASP A 120 -10.63 10.96 -4.86
N PHE A 121 -9.57 10.26 -5.26
CA PHE A 121 -9.31 9.88 -6.63
C PHE A 121 -9.79 8.45 -6.85
N ARG A 122 -10.68 8.26 -7.83
CA ARG A 122 -11.24 6.94 -8.15
C ARG A 122 -10.59 6.37 -9.40
N THR A 123 -9.75 5.40 -9.18
CA THR A 123 -9.10 4.59 -10.20
C THR A 123 -9.86 3.28 -10.41
N ASN A 124 -10.02 2.85 -11.65
CA ASN A 124 -10.46 1.50 -11.96
C ASN A 124 -9.28 0.70 -12.48
N ILE A 125 -9.10 -0.48 -11.93
CA ILE A 125 -8.09 -1.45 -12.34
C ILE A 125 -8.81 -2.61 -13.00
N TYR A 126 -8.39 -2.96 -14.21
CA TYR A 126 -8.95 -4.04 -15.01
C TYR A 126 -7.93 -5.16 -15.15
N ILE A 127 -8.20 -6.32 -14.58
CA ILE A 127 -7.35 -7.52 -14.67
C ILE A 127 -8.26 -8.68 -15.06
N ASP A 128 -7.86 -9.48 -16.04
CA ASP A 128 -8.66 -10.61 -16.56
C ASP A 128 -10.10 -10.24 -16.97
N GLY A 129 -10.32 -8.98 -17.37
CA GLY A 129 -11.64 -8.45 -17.73
C GLY A 129 -12.51 -8.03 -16.55
N GLU A 130 -12.09 -8.31 -15.31
CA GLU A 130 -12.78 -7.85 -14.10
C GLU A 130 -12.41 -6.40 -13.77
N ARG A 131 -13.42 -5.61 -13.40
CA ARG A 131 -13.24 -4.22 -12.98
C ARG A 131 -13.21 -4.13 -11.47
N ASN A 132 -12.09 -3.68 -10.94
CA ASN A 132 -11.93 -3.35 -9.55
C ASN A 132 -11.79 -1.84 -9.35
N ARG A 133 -12.22 -1.36 -8.19
CA ARG A 133 -12.22 0.07 -7.87
C ARG A 133 -11.23 0.34 -6.76
N PHE A 134 -10.27 1.20 -7.04
CA PHE A 134 -9.29 1.71 -6.10
C PHE A 134 -9.61 3.19 -5.83
N ILE A 135 -9.78 3.56 -4.57
CA ILE A 135 -9.99 4.94 -4.13
C ILE A 135 -8.80 5.31 -3.27
N HIS A 136 -8.07 6.36 -3.63
CA HIS A 136 -6.99 6.93 -2.83
C HIS A 136 -7.31 8.38 -2.51
N GLN A 137 -6.89 8.84 -1.33
CA GLN A 137 -7.11 10.21 -0.87
C GLN A 137 -5.85 11.04 -1.07
N VAL A 138 -6.04 12.22 -1.64
CA VAL A 138 -4.97 13.18 -1.94
C VAL A 138 -5.27 14.48 -1.22
N TYR A 139 -4.29 15.01 -0.52
CA TYR A 139 -4.35 16.30 0.15
C TYR A 139 -3.79 17.37 -0.76
N ILE A 140 -4.43 18.54 -0.75
CA ILE A 140 -4.07 19.67 -1.60
C ILE A 140 -3.84 20.85 -0.66
N ASP A 141 -2.64 21.42 -0.76
CA ASP A 141 -2.26 22.65 -0.09
C ASP A 141 -2.10 23.74 -1.15
N ASN A 142 -3.06 24.66 -1.20
CA ASN A 142 -3.07 25.74 -2.17
C ASN A 142 -2.11 26.85 -1.73
N ASN A 143 -1.23 27.27 -2.62
CA ASN A 143 -0.18 28.21 -2.24
C ASN A 143 -0.65 29.66 -2.37
N GLU A 144 -0.69 30.36 -1.24
CA GLU A 144 -1.26 31.71 -1.10
C GLU A 144 -0.42 32.83 -1.76
N ALA A 145 0.82 32.56 -2.18
CA ALA A 145 1.81 33.59 -2.57
C ALA A 145 2.22 33.59 -4.06
N GLY A 146 1.39 33.02 -4.94
CA GLY A 146 1.70 32.90 -6.38
C GLY A 146 2.75 31.84 -6.72
N GLY A 147 3.10 31.00 -5.74
CA GLY A 147 3.81 29.74 -5.99
C GLY A 147 2.84 28.65 -6.44
N GLY A 148 3.37 27.46 -6.72
CA GLY A 148 2.54 26.33 -7.10
C GLY A 148 1.91 25.62 -5.91
N ASP A 149 0.76 25.01 -6.17
CA ASP A 149 0.03 24.17 -5.22
C ASP A 149 0.74 22.84 -4.98
N THR A 150 0.52 22.28 -3.80
CA THR A 150 1.15 21.02 -3.38
C THR A 150 0.13 19.91 -3.24
N PHE A 151 0.33 18.83 -3.97
CA PHE A 151 -0.39 17.57 -3.82
C PHE A 151 0.41 16.64 -2.91
N SER A 152 -0.24 16.03 -1.92
CA SER A 152 0.42 15.08 -1.01
C SER A 152 -0.46 13.89 -0.67
N ILE A 153 0.18 12.78 -0.35
CA ILE A 153 -0.48 11.56 0.12
C ILE A 153 0.07 11.16 1.47
N LEU A 154 -0.81 10.65 2.33
CA LEU A 154 -0.40 10.02 3.58
C LEU A 154 -0.23 8.52 3.30
N THR A 155 1.00 8.10 3.02
CA THR A 155 1.32 6.71 2.64
C THR A 155 0.94 5.68 3.70
N GLU A 156 0.82 6.10 4.97
CA GLU A 156 0.41 5.25 6.08
C GLU A 156 -1.12 5.10 6.20
N ASP A 157 -1.90 5.87 5.44
CA ASP A 157 -3.35 5.80 5.50
C ASP A 157 -3.86 4.52 4.84
N ALA A 158 -4.72 3.78 5.55
CA ALA A 158 -5.40 2.60 5.04
C ALA A 158 -6.24 2.90 3.79
N ALA A 159 -6.62 4.16 3.56
CA ALA A 159 -7.26 4.59 2.33
C ALA A 159 -6.39 4.37 1.07
N ASN A 160 -5.06 4.34 1.19
CA ASN A 160 -4.13 4.21 0.07
C ASN A 160 -3.74 2.75 -0.26
N VAL A 161 -4.39 1.78 0.40
CA VAL A 161 -4.28 0.35 0.12
C VAL A 161 -5.68 -0.24 0.08
N ASN A 162 -6.22 -0.49 -1.12
CA ASN A 162 -7.67 -0.65 -1.23
C ASN A 162 -8.14 -1.59 -2.33
N GLN A 163 -7.36 -2.63 -2.62
CA GLN A 163 -7.82 -3.67 -3.53
C GLN A 163 -7.10 -4.96 -3.28
N VAL A 164 -7.83 -6.06 -3.11
CA VAL A 164 -7.28 -7.42 -3.06
C VAL A 164 -7.56 -8.08 -4.41
N TYR A 165 -6.52 -8.42 -5.16
CA TYR A 165 -6.59 -9.23 -6.37
C TYR A 165 -5.99 -10.61 -6.08
N THR A 166 -6.53 -11.67 -6.66
CA THR A 166 -6.00 -13.03 -6.50
C THR A 166 -5.47 -13.51 -7.84
N SER A 167 -4.18 -13.84 -7.88
CA SER A 167 -3.53 -14.51 -9.02
C SER A 167 -3.02 -15.85 -8.54
N GLY A 168 -3.49 -16.94 -9.16
CA GLY A 168 -3.23 -18.29 -8.67
C GLY A 168 -3.64 -18.46 -7.21
N ASP A 169 -2.67 -18.82 -6.36
CA ASP A 169 -2.84 -19.00 -4.90
C ASP A 169 -2.42 -17.75 -4.09
N THR A 170 -2.01 -16.66 -4.74
CA THR A 170 -1.46 -15.48 -4.09
C THR A 170 -2.46 -14.32 -4.13
N ASN A 171 -2.70 -13.72 -2.97
CA ASN A 171 -3.49 -12.49 -2.85
C ASN A 171 -2.54 -11.29 -2.87
N TYR A 172 -2.86 -10.30 -3.69
CA TYR A 172 -2.11 -9.07 -3.86
C TYR A 172 -2.94 -7.87 -3.42
N VAL A 173 -2.30 -6.92 -2.77
CA VAL A 173 -2.83 -5.57 -2.55
C VAL A 173 -2.27 -4.60 -3.58
N LEU A 174 -3.10 -3.66 -4.02
CA LEU A 174 -2.61 -2.47 -4.72
C LEU A 174 -2.27 -1.38 -3.71
N GLU A 175 -1.00 -0.98 -3.69
CA GLU A 175 -0.49 0.13 -2.88
C GLU A 175 -0.26 1.36 -3.77
N PHE A 176 -0.75 2.52 -3.34
CA PHE A 176 -0.46 3.79 -3.99
C PHE A 176 0.85 4.38 -3.46
N LEU A 177 1.79 4.64 -4.38
CA LEU A 177 3.15 5.08 -4.03
C LEU A 177 3.32 6.60 -4.06
N GLY A 178 2.51 7.31 -4.85
CA GLY A 178 2.56 8.75 -5.01
C GLY A 178 2.57 9.20 -6.47
N PHE A 179 3.13 10.38 -6.70
CA PHE A 179 3.09 11.08 -7.97
C PHE A 179 4.49 11.21 -8.58
N GLY A 180 4.56 11.32 -9.91
CA GLY A 180 5.81 11.58 -10.63
C GLY A 180 5.59 11.76 -12.12
N THR A 181 6.66 12.04 -12.86
CA THR A 181 6.64 12.07 -14.33
C THR A 181 7.06 10.74 -14.95
N SER A 182 7.69 9.87 -14.16
CA SER A 182 8.14 8.53 -14.52
C SER A 182 8.11 7.59 -13.30
N PRO A 183 8.31 6.27 -13.49
CA PRO A 183 8.48 5.34 -12.37
C PRO A 183 9.74 5.60 -11.51
N GLY A 184 10.71 6.39 -11.99
CA GLY A 184 11.99 6.62 -11.33
C GLY A 184 12.04 7.84 -10.40
N ASP A 185 11.02 8.69 -10.40
CA ASP A 185 10.95 9.97 -9.70
C ASP A 185 9.67 10.11 -8.85
N ILE A 186 9.17 9.00 -8.32
CA ILE A 186 7.94 8.99 -7.52
C ILE A 186 8.19 9.63 -6.16
N SER A 187 7.28 10.52 -5.78
CA SER A 187 7.26 11.19 -4.49
C SER A 187 5.86 11.17 -3.89
N SER A 188 5.78 11.09 -2.57
CA SER A 188 4.52 11.26 -1.83
C SER A 188 3.98 12.69 -1.92
N THR A 189 4.82 13.63 -2.36
CA THR A 189 4.51 15.04 -2.51
C THR A 189 4.91 15.53 -3.90
N LEU A 190 4.01 16.24 -4.57
CA LEU A 190 4.24 16.91 -5.84
C LEU A 190 3.91 18.40 -5.67
N VAL A 191 4.86 19.26 -5.99
CA VAL A 191 4.64 20.71 -6.08
C VAL A 191 4.44 21.04 -7.55
N THR A 192 3.33 21.71 -7.85
CA THR A 192 3.01 22.15 -9.21
C THR A 192 3.77 23.43 -9.56
N ASP A 193 3.68 23.85 -10.81
CA ASP A 193 4.27 25.11 -11.27
C ASP A 193 3.50 26.33 -10.76
N VAL A 194 3.95 27.53 -11.11
CA VAL A 194 3.36 28.78 -10.63
C VAL A 194 1.97 29.07 -11.22
N ILE A 195 1.31 30.09 -10.70
CA ILE A 195 0.01 30.57 -11.16
C ILE A 195 -0.07 30.75 -12.69
N GLY A 196 -1.20 30.35 -13.28
CA GLY A 196 -1.45 30.46 -14.73
C GLY A 196 -0.73 29.42 -15.59
N THR A 197 -0.13 28.40 -14.98
CA THR A 197 0.58 27.34 -15.70
C THR A 197 -0.01 25.96 -15.40
N THR A 198 0.30 25.03 -16.30
CA THR A 198 -0.22 23.67 -16.28
C THR A 198 0.92 22.68 -16.02
N THR A 199 0.72 21.82 -15.03
CA THR A 199 1.63 20.73 -14.68
C THR A 199 0.99 19.38 -15.02
N GLU A 200 1.69 18.56 -15.80
CA GLU A 200 1.31 17.18 -16.07
C GLU A 200 2.03 16.22 -15.12
N PHE A 201 1.31 15.26 -14.56
CA PHE A 201 1.89 14.26 -13.67
C PHE A 201 1.08 12.95 -13.70
N SER A 202 1.69 11.88 -13.20
CA SER A 202 1.08 10.57 -13.12
C SER A 202 1.01 10.07 -11.68
N ALA A 203 0.02 9.24 -11.38
CA ALA A 203 -0.02 8.43 -10.16
C ALA A 203 0.57 7.05 -10.44
N TYR A 204 1.35 6.55 -9.48
CA TYR A 204 1.98 5.24 -9.56
C TYR A 204 1.59 4.35 -8.40
N GLY A 205 1.41 3.08 -8.69
CA GLY A 205 1.16 2.05 -7.69
C GLY A 205 2.02 0.82 -7.93
N ARG A 206 1.92 -0.13 -7.02
CA ARG A 206 2.52 -1.46 -7.15
C ARG A 206 1.61 -2.53 -6.57
N PHE A 207 1.75 -3.75 -7.07
CA PHE A 207 1.18 -4.93 -6.41
C PHE A 207 2.14 -5.45 -5.35
N VAL A 208 1.65 -5.70 -4.15
CA VAL A 208 2.40 -6.34 -3.06
C VAL A 208 1.59 -7.54 -2.60
N SER A 209 2.19 -8.71 -2.37
CA SER A 209 1.42 -9.81 -1.78
C SER A 209 0.89 -9.42 -0.40
N VAL A 210 -0.27 -9.92 -0.02
CA VAL A 210 -0.89 -9.66 1.29
C VAL A 210 0.08 -10.01 2.42
N ASP A 211 0.83 -11.10 2.29
CA ASP A 211 1.81 -11.53 3.29
C ASP A 211 2.96 -10.50 3.43
N ASN A 212 3.51 -10.00 2.32
CA ASN A 212 4.56 -8.98 2.34
C ASN A 212 4.02 -7.64 2.86
N TYR A 213 2.78 -7.29 2.52
CA TYR A 213 2.13 -6.08 3.03
C TYR A 213 1.93 -6.15 4.55
N LEU A 214 1.41 -7.26 5.07
CA LEU A 214 1.22 -7.47 6.52
C LEU A 214 2.56 -7.45 7.26
N ALA A 215 3.61 -8.09 6.72
CA ALA A 215 4.95 -8.04 7.31
C ALA A 215 5.51 -6.61 7.38
N THR A 216 5.21 -5.78 6.38
CA THR A 216 5.63 -4.36 6.36
C THR A 216 4.91 -3.55 7.42
N ILE A 217 3.58 -3.72 7.57
CA ILE A 217 2.82 -3.06 8.63
C ILE A 217 3.31 -3.49 10.02
N GLU A 218 3.55 -4.80 10.22
CA GLU A 218 4.05 -5.32 11.50
C GLU A 218 5.42 -4.74 11.84
N ALA A 219 6.32 -4.60 10.85
CA ALA A 219 7.62 -3.98 11.02
C ALA A 219 7.52 -2.48 11.37
N GLN A 220 6.61 -1.74 10.72
CA GLN A 220 6.36 -0.32 11.00
C GLN A 220 5.74 -0.11 12.39
N ALA A 221 4.79 -0.97 12.79
CA ALA A 221 4.22 -0.93 14.13
C ALA A 221 5.28 -1.22 15.21
N ALA A 222 6.17 -2.20 14.94
CA ALA A 222 7.28 -2.53 15.83
C ALA A 222 8.29 -1.37 15.95
N SER A 223 8.59 -0.63 14.88
CA SER A 223 9.46 0.56 14.94
C SER A 223 8.81 1.74 15.65
N ASN A 224 7.48 1.85 15.60
CA ASN A 224 6.71 2.89 16.29
C ASN A 224 6.40 2.53 17.76
N GLY A 225 6.99 1.46 18.30
CA GLY A 225 6.84 1.06 19.71
C GLY A 225 5.48 0.42 20.05
N LEU A 226 4.64 0.18 19.04
CA LEU A 226 3.42 -0.60 19.17
C LEU A 226 3.77 -2.05 18.88
N ALA A 227 4.10 -2.81 19.92
CA ALA A 227 4.32 -4.24 19.79
C ALA A 227 3.00 -4.92 19.35
N VAL A 228 2.84 -5.13 18.05
CA VAL A 228 1.85 -6.09 17.54
C VAL A 228 2.31 -7.45 18.05
N PRO A 229 1.49 -8.17 18.83
CA PRO A 229 1.89 -9.47 19.33
C PRO A 229 2.02 -10.42 18.14
N THR A 230 3.25 -10.76 17.79
CA THR A 230 3.52 -11.81 16.81
C THR A 230 2.82 -13.11 17.25
N PRO A 231 2.30 -13.93 16.32
CA PRO A 231 1.60 -15.18 16.66
C PRO A 231 2.44 -16.14 17.52
N THR A 232 3.77 -16.02 17.50
CA THR A 232 4.70 -16.74 18.39
C THR A 232 4.70 -16.22 19.83
N ALA A 233 4.48 -14.92 20.07
CA ALA A 233 4.33 -14.37 21.42
C ALA A 233 2.98 -14.75 22.06
N ALA A 234 1.91 -14.87 21.24
CA ALA A 234 0.61 -15.39 21.70
C ALA A 234 0.69 -16.88 22.12
N ALA A 235 1.51 -17.68 21.45
CA ALA A 235 1.74 -19.09 21.79
C ALA A 235 2.52 -19.27 23.12
N LEU A 236 3.47 -18.38 23.43
CA LEU A 236 4.18 -18.36 24.71
C LEU A 236 3.30 -17.81 25.87
N GLY A 237 2.43 -16.84 25.58
CA GLY A 237 1.44 -16.33 26.54
C GLY A 237 0.37 -17.37 26.92
N LEU A 238 -0.12 -18.15 25.95
CA LEU A 238 -1.10 -19.23 26.19
C LEU A 238 -0.49 -20.43 26.93
N SER A 239 0.79 -20.76 26.70
CA SER A 239 1.47 -21.83 27.43
C SER A 239 1.80 -21.45 28.89
N ALA A 240 2.04 -20.16 29.17
CA ALA A 240 2.16 -19.65 30.54
C ALA A 240 0.82 -19.70 31.31
N LEU A 241 -0.31 -19.41 30.65
CA LEU A 241 -1.65 -19.52 31.25
C LEU A 241 -2.11 -20.98 31.47
N ALA A 242 -1.75 -21.90 30.57
CA ALA A 242 -2.07 -23.33 30.71
C ALA A 242 -1.49 -23.95 32.02
N LEU A 243 -0.27 -23.53 32.42
CA LEU A 243 0.36 -23.95 33.67
C LEU A 243 -0.37 -23.43 34.93
N VAL A 244 -1.02 -22.27 34.86
CA VAL A 244 -1.81 -21.71 35.97
C VAL A 244 -3.15 -22.44 36.12
N PHE A 245 -3.80 -22.82 35.01
CA PHE A 245 -5.06 -23.58 35.05
C PHE A 245 -4.87 -25.05 35.49
N LEU A 246 -3.72 -25.66 35.20
CA LEU A 246 -3.38 -27.01 35.67
C LEU A 246 -3.12 -27.09 37.20
N ARG A 247 -2.69 -26.00 37.85
CA ARG A 247 -2.54 -25.95 39.31
C ARG A 247 -3.87 -25.80 40.07
N ARG A 248 -4.90 -25.19 39.47
CA ARG A 248 -6.19 -24.97 40.15
C ARG A 248 -7.11 -26.20 40.18
N ARG A 249 -6.95 -27.18 39.26
CA ARG A 249 -7.78 -28.40 39.26
C ARG A 249 -7.39 -29.47 40.29
N LYS A 250 -6.31 -29.30 41.06
CA LYS A 250 -5.93 -30.26 42.13
C LYS A 250 -6.60 -30.02 43.49
N HIS A 251 -7.35 -28.93 43.68
CA HIS A 251 -7.91 -28.56 45.00
C HIS A 251 -9.44 -28.60 45.13
N ILE A 252 -10.17 -29.12 44.15
CA ILE A 252 -11.60 -29.41 44.34
C ILE A 252 -11.71 -30.90 44.67
N ARG A 253 -11.68 -31.24 45.96
CA ARG A 253 -12.19 -32.54 46.44
C ARG A 253 -13.71 -32.42 46.62
N PRO A 254 -14.50 -33.43 46.22
CA PRO A 254 -15.91 -33.45 46.54
C PRO A 254 -16.09 -33.88 48.00
N HIS A 255 -16.79 -33.07 48.78
CA HIS A 255 -17.65 -33.47 49.88
C HIS A 255 -18.69 -32.39 50.12
#